data_AF-A0A7V9B5Q7-F1
#
_entry.id   AF-A0A7V9B5Q7-F1
#
_cell.length_a   1.000
_cell.length_b   1.000
_cell.length_c   1.000
_cell.angle_alpha   90.00
_cell.angle_beta   90.00
_cell.angle_gamma   90.00
#
_symmetry.space_group_name_H-M   'P 1'
#
loop_
_entity.id
_entity.type
_entity.pdbx_description
1 polymer ?
#
loop_
_entity_poly.entity_id
_entity_poly.type
_entity_poly.pdbx_seq_one_letter_code
_entity_poly.pdbx_strand_id
1 'polypeptide(L)'
;MATAFRHEALLYAGDDEFVEATVPFIVDGLARHEHVMVAVSAAKIELLRSSLGWDGRWVDFVDMAELGTNPGRIISAWRQFVFDHRDDPHLRGIGEPVWPERTPEELVECQHHERLLNVAFPPGLPWRLLCPYDVSTLDAAVVDEAKAAHPYVHEQAGWWDDAPAGRAVDPGRPLDEPLADLPPPVRELGFDAVSRADALTAVAEVAGPGLAPARADDLGRAVGEVFDNSLRHGGGSG
;
A
#
# COMPACT_ATOMS: atom_id res chain seq x y z
N MET A 1 0.69 11.31 -25.36
CA MET A 1 0.57 9.90 -24.91
C MET A 1 -0.25 9.94 -23.63
N ALA A 2 -1.27 9.09 -23.48
CA ALA A 2 -2.09 9.11 -22.27
C ALA A 2 -1.18 8.83 -21.06
N THR A 3 -1.24 9.70 -20.05
CA THR A 3 -0.58 9.51 -18.76
C THR A 3 -1.27 8.34 -18.07
N ALA A 4 -0.49 7.29 -17.76
CA ALA A 4 -0.95 6.07 -17.11
C ALA A 4 -0.62 6.11 -15.61
N PHE A 5 -1.22 5.22 -14.83
CA PHE A 5 -0.84 5.05 -13.42
C PHE A 5 0.63 4.63 -13.35
N ARG A 6 1.42 5.37 -12.58
CA ARG A 6 2.86 5.09 -12.36
C ARG A 6 3.09 4.87 -10.88
N HIS A 7 3.65 3.70 -10.58
CA HIS A 7 4.09 3.33 -9.24
C HIS A 7 5.62 3.35 -9.22
N GLU A 8 6.20 4.29 -8.49
CA GLU A 8 7.62 4.66 -8.60
C GLU A 8 8.30 4.54 -7.23
N ALA A 9 9.42 3.84 -7.14
CA ALA A 9 10.25 3.84 -5.93
C ALA A 9 11.28 4.98 -6.00
N LEU A 10 11.53 5.64 -4.87
CA LEU A 10 12.64 6.59 -4.70
C LEU A 10 13.56 6.09 -3.59
N LEU A 11 14.83 5.90 -3.91
CA LEU A 11 15.86 5.59 -2.93
C LEU A 11 16.55 6.89 -2.50
N TYR A 12 16.65 7.11 -1.20
CA TYR A 12 17.27 8.31 -0.63
C TYR A 12 17.99 7.97 0.68
N ALA A 13 18.86 8.85 1.17
CA ALA A 13 19.54 8.72 2.44
C ALA A 13 19.28 9.94 3.35
N GLY A 14 18.46 9.74 4.38
CA GLY A 14 18.16 10.76 5.39
C GLY A 14 17.27 11.92 4.93
N ASP A 15 16.98 12.83 5.86
CA ASP A 15 15.96 13.87 5.68
C ASP A 15 16.30 14.90 4.58
N ASP A 16 17.59 15.23 4.40
CA ASP A 16 18.03 16.20 3.40
C ASP A 16 17.74 15.69 1.97
N GLU A 17 18.13 14.45 1.66
CA GLU A 17 17.87 13.84 0.35
C GLU A 17 16.36 13.57 0.16
N PHE A 18 15.64 13.22 1.22
CA PHE A 18 14.18 13.11 1.18
C PHE A 18 13.54 14.42 0.71
N VAL A 19 13.90 15.54 1.32
CA VAL A 19 13.38 16.88 0.97
C VAL A 19 13.82 17.28 -0.44
N GLU A 20 15.10 17.10 -0.77
CA GLU A 20 15.68 17.41 -2.09
C GLU A 20 14.93 16.69 -3.22
N ALA A 21 14.55 15.43 -2.99
CA ALA A 21 13.82 14.65 -3.98
C ALA A 21 12.32 14.99 -4.04
N THR A 22 11.65 15.06 -2.88
CA THR A 22 10.18 15.10 -2.83
C THR A 22 9.59 16.50 -2.99
N VAL A 23 10.27 17.56 -2.57
CA VAL A 23 9.76 18.94 -2.73
C VAL A 23 9.60 19.31 -4.21
N PRO A 24 10.59 19.09 -5.10
CA PRO A 24 10.40 19.33 -6.53
C PRO A 24 9.26 18.50 -7.14
N PHE A 25 9.07 17.25 -6.70
CA PHE A 25 7.97 16.39 -7.15
C PHE A 25 6.60 17.03 -6.87
N ILE A 26 6.43 17.56 -5.65
CA ILE A 26 5.22 18.22 -5.19
C ILE A 26 5.01 19.54 -5.96
N VAL A 27 6.05 20.38 -6.03
CA VAL A 27 5.97 21.70 -6.67
C VAL A 27 5.62 21.59 -8.16
N ASP A 28 6.22 20.65 -8.89
CA ASP A 28 5.88 20.40 -10.30
C ASP A 28 4.42 19.92 -10.46
N GLY A 29 3.93 19.05 -9.56
CA GLY A 29 2.52 18.64 -9.56
C GLY A 29 1.56 19.81 -9.35
N LEU A 30 1.83 20.64 -8.34
CA LEU A 30 1.01 21.83 -8.06
C LEU A 30 1.03 22.83 -9.23
N ALA A 31 2.20 23.03 -9.87
CA ALA A 31 2.33 23.91 -11.04
C ALA A 31 1.53 23.40 -12.25
N ARG A 32 1.32 22.08 -12.34
CA ARG A 32 0.49 21.41 -13.36
C ARG A 32 -0.98 21.30 -12.96
N HIS A 33 -1.38 21.88 -11.83
CA HIS A 33 -2.73 21.77 -11.26
C HIS A 33 -3.16 20.34 -10.89
N GLU A 34 -2.19 19.48 -10.56
CA GLU A 34 -2.46 18.12 -10.11
C GLU A 34 -2.82 18.12 -8.62
N HIS A 35 -3.75 17.25 -8.21
CA HIS A 35 -4.09 17.06 -6.80
C HIS A 35 -3.00 16.24 -6.12
N VAL A 36 -2.45 16.73 -5.00
CA VAL A 36 -1.31 16.11 -4.33
C VAL A 36 -1.70 15.61 -2.94
N MET A 37 -1.55 14.30 -2.70
CA MET A 37 -1.62 13.71 -1.35
C MET A 37 -0.25 13.16 -0.93
N VAL A 38 0.15 13.44 0.30
CA VAL A 38 1.40 12.96 0.90
C VAL A 38 1.10 12.23 2.20
N ALA A 39 1.32 10.92 2.20
CA ALA A 39 1.17 10.02 3.33
C ALA A 39 2.55 9.55 3.82
N VAL A 40 3.11 10.25 4.80
CA VAL A 40 4.44 9.97 5.39
C VAL A 40 4.39 10.17 6.91
N SER A 41 5.50 9.98 7.61
CA SER A 41 5.54 10.22 9.07
C SER A 41 5.23 11.68 9.42
N ALA A 42 4.62 11.92 10.59
CA ALA A 42 4.35 13.28 11.07
C ALA A 42 5.59 14.19 11.07
N ALA A 43 6.78 13.65 11.38
CA ALA A 43 8.04 14.40 11.33
C ALA A 43 8.36 14.87 9.89
N LYS A 44 8.21 14.00 8.90
CA LYS A 44 8.45 14.35 7.49
C LYS A 44 7.38 15.28 6.93
N ILE A 45 6.13 15.18 7.40
CA ILE A 45 5.09 16.17 7.08
C ILE A 45 5.54 17.58 7.49
N GLU A 46 6.07 17.75 8.70
CA GLU A 46 6.54 19.06 9.18
C GLU A 46 7.77 19.57 8.40
N LEU A 47 8.68 18.68 8.01
CA LEU A 47 9.79 19.02 7.11
C LEU A 47 9.29 19.54 5.76
N LEU A 48 8.34 18.83 5.13
CA LEU A 48 7.76 19.22 3.86
C LEU A 48 6.99 20.54 3.97
N ARG A 49 6.18 20.72 5.02
CA ARG A 49 5.47 21.99 5.27
C ARG A 49 6.43 23.16 5.39
N SER A 50 7.54 22.98 6.10
CA SER A 50 8.57 24.01 6.26
C SER A 50 9.23 24.37 4.93
N SER A 51 9.55 23.37 4.10
CA SER A 51 10.22 23.56 2.81
C SER A 51 9.30 24.11 1.72
N LEU A 52 8.02 23.71 1.70
CA LEU A 52 7.02 24.18 0.72
C LEU A 52 6.46 25.57 1.06
N GLY A 53 6.54 25.99 2.32
CA GLY A 53 5.99 27.25 2.79
C GLY A 53 4.50 27.39 2.46
N TRP A 54 4.14 28.45 1.74
CA TRP A 54 2.74 28.76 1.42
C TRP A 54 2.08 27.65 0.59
N ASP A 55 2.82 27.00 -0.31
CA ASP A 55 2.28 26.02 -1.25
C ASP A 55 1.83 24.72 -0.56
N GLY A 56 2.34 24.43 0.64
CA GLY A 56 1.94 23.27 1.44
C GLY A 56 0.46 23.27 1.85
N ARG A 57 -0.29 24.37 1.68
CA ARG A 57 -1.75 24.40 1.91
C ARG A 57 -2.56 23.68 0.83
N TRP A 58 -1.95 23.41 -0.32
CA TRP A 58 -2.57 22.74 -1.46
C TRP A 58 -2.26 21.24 -1.50
N VAL A 59 -1.59 20.73 -0.47
CA VAL A 59 -1.19 19.33 -0.33
C VAL A 59 -2.00 18.69 0.79
N ASP A 60 -2.63 17.57 0.49
CA ASP A 60 -3.32 16.74 1.48
C ASP A 60 -2.29 15.90 2.24
N PHE A 61 -1.93 16.32 3.44
CA PHE A 61 -1.00 15.57 4.29
C PHE A 61 -1.75 14.58 5.19
N VAL A 62 -1.32 13.32 5.17
CA VAL A 62 -1.89 12.22 5.95
C VAL A 62 -0.78 11.57 6.78
N ASP A 63 -1.01 11.35 8.08
CA ASP A 63 -0.04 10.65 8.92
C ASP A 63 -0.04 9.15 8.59
N MET A 64 1.07 8.67 8.04
CA MET A 64 1.22 7.26 7.69
C MET A 64 1.31 6.34 8.91
N ALA A 65 1.66 6.84 10.10
CA ALA A 65 1.61 6.02 11.31
C ALA A 65 0.15 5.67 11.66
N GLU A 66 -0.78 6.62 11.52
CA GLU A 66 -2.21 6.38 11.74
C GLU A 66 -2.81 5.54 10.60
N LEU A 67 -2.60 5.96 9.35
CA LEU A 67 -3.16 5.28 8.18
C LEU A 67 -2.59 3.86 8.03
N GLY A 68 -1.28 3.73 8.19
CA GLY A 68 -0.50 2.52 7.98
C GLY A 68 -0.42 1.59 9.18
N THR A 69 -1.13 1.90 10.29
CA THR A 69 -1.32 0.95 11.42
C THR A 69 -1.84 -0.41 10.92
N ASN A 70 -2.63 -0.40 9.84
CA ASN A 70 -2.95 -1.59 9.05
C ASN A 70 -2.62 -1.32 7.57
N PRO A 71 -1.53 -1.91 7.02
CA PRO A 71 -1.13 -1.72 5.62
C PRO A 71 -2.25 -2.03 4.61
N GLY A 72 -3.13 -2.98 4.92
CA GLY A 72 -4.28 -3.33 4.08
C GLY A 72 -5.29 -2.19 3.89
N ARG A 73 -5.28 -1.14 4.73
CA ARG A 73 -6.16 0.03 4.60
C ARG A 73 -5.61 1.13 3.68
N ILE A 74 -4.32 1.10 3.37
CA ILE A 74 -3.66 2.17 2.62
C ILE A 74 -4.22 2.27 1.20
N ILE A 75 -4.45 1.14 0.51
CA ILE A 75 -5.09 1.12 -0.82
C ILE A 75 -6.49 1.74 -0.77
N SER A 76 -7.26 1.49 0.29
CA SER A 76 -8.58 2.09 0.44
C SER A 76 -8.51 3.62 0.54
N ALA A 77 -7.52 4.17 1.25
CA ALA A 77 -7.31 5.61 1.32
C ALA A 77 -6.91 6.20 -0.04
N TRP A 78 -6.02 5.55 -0.77
CA TRP A 78 -5.70 5.95 -2.16
C TRP A 78 -6.93 5.91 -3.08
N ARG A 79 -7.75 4.87 -2.99
CA ARG A 79 -9.01 4.77 -3.76
C ARG A 79 -10.00 5.89 -3.40
N GLN A 80 -10.06 6.26 -2.13
CA GLN A 80 -10.87 7.40 -1.68
C GLN A 80 -10.35 8.71 -2.28
N PHE A 81 -9.03 8.95 -2.22
CA PHE A 81 -8.41 10.13 -2.83
C PHE A 81 -8.69 10.24 -4.34
N VAL A 82 -8.57 9.13 -5.07
CA VAL A 82 -8.94 9.06 -6.50
C VAL A 82 -10.43 9.34 -6.71
N PHE A 83 -11.29 8.80 -5.86
CA PHE A 83 -12.74 8.99 -5.98
C PHE A 83 -13.17 10.44 -5.72
N ASP A 84 -12.56 11.11 -4.76
CA ASP A 84 -12.86 12.51 -4.42
C ASP A 84 -12.47 13.46 -5.55
N HIS A 85 -11.50 13.10 -6.37
CA HIS A 85 -10.99 13.87 -7.51
C HIS A 85 -11.38 13.29 -8.88
N ARG A 86 -12.38 12.39 -8.93
CA ARG A 86 -12.78 11.67 -10.15
C ARG A 86 -13.19 12.56 -11.34
N ASP A 87 -13.57 13.81 -11.07
CA ASP A 87 -14.01 14.78 -12.09
C ASP A 87 -12.80 15.47 -12.79
N ASP A 88 -11.61 15.46 -12.18
CA ASP A 88 -10.34 15.94 -12.74
C ASP A 88 -9.16 15.10 -12.20
N PRO A 89 -8.96 13.87 -12.70
CA PRO A 89 -8.14 12.86 -12.03
C PRO A 89 -6.64 12.98 -12.32
N HIS A 90 -6.08 14.18 -12.35
CA HIS A 90 -4.65 14.40 -12.46
C HIS A 90 -4.02 14.43 -11.06
N LEU A 91 -3.34 13.36 -10.68
CA LEU A 91 -2.98 13.11 -9.29
C LEU A 91 -1.48 12.93 -9.10
N ARG A 92 -0.98 13.33 -7.92
CA ARG A 92 0.29 12.88 -7.35
C ARG A 92 0.09 12.34 -5.94
N GLY A 93 0.79 11.24 -5.66
CA GLY A 93 0.88 10.65 -4.35
C GLY A 93 2.33 10.54 -3.91
N ILE A 94 2.61 10.75 -2.63
CA ILE A 94 3.81 10.23 -1.96
C ILE A 94 3.33 9.32 -0.82
N GLY A 95 3.77 8.07 -0.77
CA GLY A 95 3.44 7.13 0.28
C GLY A 95 4.70 6.49 0.87
N GLU A 96 4.91 6.57 2.17
CA GLU A 96 6.04 5.89 2.83
C GLU A 96 5.53 4.84 3.83
N PRO A 97 4.96 3.72 3.35
CA PRO A 97 4.34 2.73 4.22
C PRO A 97 5.36 1.86 4.98
N VAL A 98 6.63 1.88 4.60
CA VAL A 98 7.71 1.06 5.18
C VAL A 98 8.65 1.95 6.00
N TRP A 99 8.87 1.59 7.28
CA TRP A 99 9.80 2.26 8.18
C TRP A 99 10.50 1.24 9.11
N PRO A 100 11.65 1.59 9.70
CA PRO A 100 12.52 0.62 10.40
C PRO A 100 11.87 -0.12 11.57
N GLU A 101 10.92 0.50 12.26
CA GLU A 101 10.29 -0.06 13.47
C GLU A 101 9.21 -1.12 13.19
N ARG A 102 8.86 -1.38 11.94
CA ARG A 102 7.85 -2.42 11.59
C ARG A 102 8.33 -3.82 11.95
N THR A 103 7.42 -4.66 12.42
CA THR A 103 7.71 -6.09 12.63
C THR A 103 7.88 -6.83 11.31
N PRO A 104 8.53 -8.01 11.29
CA PRO A 104 8.64 -8.81 10.07
C PRO A 104 7.29 -9.11 9.41
N GLU A 105 6.25 -9.37 10.19
CA GLU A 105 4.89 -9.63 9.70
C GLU A 105 4.26 -8.38 9.07
N GLU A 106 4.46 -7.22 9.70
CA GLU A 106 4.00 -5.94 9.14
C GLU A 106 4.72 -5.58 7.84
N LEU A 107 6.02 -5.91 7.73
CA LEU A 107 6.79 -5.71 6.50
C LEU A 107 6.26 -6.58 5.36
N VAL A 108 5.87 -7.83 5.62
CA VAL A 108 5.22 -8.70 4.62
C VAL A 108 3.93 -8.04 4.11
N GLU A 109 3.10 -7.51 5.01
CA GLU A 109 1.87 -6.80 4.61
C GLU A 109 2.14 -5.52 3.81
N CYS A 110 3.22 -4.80 4.12
CA CYS A 110 3.67 -3.68 3.29
C CYS A 110 4.13 -4.15 1.90
N GLN A 111 4.86 -5.25 1.79
CA GLN A 111 5.28 -5.80 0.50
C GLN A 111 4.08 -6.25 -0.34
N HIS A 112 3.09 -6.88 0.29
CA HIS A 112 1.80 -7.18 -0.34
C HIS A 112 1.10 -5.90 -0.82
N HIS A 113 1.08 -4.85 -0.01
CA HIS A 113 0.55 -3.54 -0.38
C HIS A 113 1.22 -2.99 -1.65
N GLU A 114 2.57 -2.97 -1.70
CA GLU A 114 3.31 -2.46 -2.85
C GLU A 114 2.99 -3.24 -4.14
N ARG A 115 2.93 -4.57 -4.05
CA ARG A 115 2.60 -5.42 -5.20
C ARG A 115 1.16 -5.20 -5.66
N LEU A 116 0.22 -5.07 -4.73
CA LEU A 116 -1.20 -4.85 -5.02
C LEU A 116 -1.49 -3.48 -5.63
N LEU A 117 -0.69 -2.44 -5.34
CA LEU A 117 -0.83 -1.12 -5.97
C LEU A 117 -0.79 -1.21 -7.50
N ASN A 118 0.03 -2.09 -8.07
CA ASN A 118 0.18 -2.27 -9.51
C ASN A 118 -1.09 -2.79 -10.22
N VAL A 119 -2.03 -3.38 -9.48
CA VAL A 119 -3.31 -3.91 -10.02
C VAL A 119 -4.54 -3.21 -9.43
N ALA A 120 -4.36 -2.36 -8.43
CA ALA A 120 -5.45 -1.70 -7.70
C ALA A 120 -6.14 -0.58 -8.50
N PHE A 121 -5.46 -0.04 -9.53
CA PHE A 121 -5.93 1.14 -10.28
C PHE A 121 -6.01 0.88 -11.79
N PRO A 122 -6.94 1.54 -12.51
CA PRO A 122 -7.03 1.41 -13.96
C PRO A 122 -5.76 1.90 -14.66
N PRO A 123 -5.24 1.20 -15.68
CA PRO A 123 -4.02 1.61 -16.37
C PRO A 123 -4.07 3.01 -17.00
N GLY A 124 -5.26 3.52 -17.32
CA GLY A 124 -5.45 4.85 -17.92
C GLY A 124 -5.65 6.00 -16.92
N LEU A 125 -5.55 5.75 -15.61
CA LEU A 125 -5.68 6.79 -14.59
C LEU A 125 -4.41 7.68 -14.60
N PRO A 126 -4.51 9.00 -14.82
CA PRO A 126 -3.34 9.87 -14.92
C PRO A 126 -2.80 10.25 -13.54
N TRP A 127 -2.14 9.28 -12.88
CA TRP A 127 -1.65 9.39 -11.52
C TRP A 127 -0.22 8.87 -11.37
N ARG A 128 0.64 9.66 -10.71
CA ARG A 128 1.96 9.22 -10.26
C ARG A 128 1.97 9.02 -8.74
N LEU A 129 2.29 7.82 -8.29
CA LEU A 129 2.47 7.47 -6.88
C LEU A 129 3.95 7.17 -6.64
N LEU A 130 4.56 7.95 -5.77
CA LEU A 130 5.95 7.83 -5.38
C LEU A 130 6.08 7.19 -3.99
N CYS A 131 6.90 6.15 -3.88
CA CYS A 131 7.18 5.43 -2.65
C CYS A 131 8.66 5.62 -2.24
N PRO A 132 8.96 6.47 -1.26
CA PRO A 132 10.32 6.69 -0.78
C PRO A 132 10.82 5.56 0.12
N TYR A 133 12.10 5.21 0.02
CA TYR A 133 12.80 4.23 0.86
C TYR A 133 14.16 4.79 1.33
N ASP A 134 14.33 4.91 2.64
CA ASP A 134 15.57 5.38 3.26
C ASP A 134 16.62 4.28 3.30
N VAL A 135 17.59 4.32 2.39
CA VAL A 135 18.65 3.30 2.30
C VAL A 135 19.67 3.40 3.42
N SER A 136 19.62 4.47 4.23
CA SER A 136 20.49 4.62 5.41
C SER A 136 19.96 3.92 6.65
N THR A 137 18.66 3.61 6.69
CA THR A 137 17.98 3.00 7.85
C THR A 137 17.32 1.66 7.55
N LEU A 138 16.96 1.38 6.29
CA LEU A 138 16.34 0.12 5.90
C LEU A 138 17.38 -0.96 5.57
N ASP A 139 17.05 -2.20 5.91
CA ASP A 139 17.85 -3.36 5.52
C ASP A 139 17.87 -3.53 3.98
N ALA A 140 19.01 -3.98 3.46
CA ALA A 140 19.20 -4.18 2.02
C ALA A 140 18.13 -5.09 1.38
N ALA A 141 17.68 -6.12 2.10
CA ALA A 141 16.63 -7.02 1.62
C ALA A 141 15.28 -6.31 1.44
N VAL A 142 14.96 -5.33 2.28
CA VAL A 142 13.73 -4.51 2.16
C VAL A 142 13.83 -3.60 0.93
N VAL A 143 15.00 -3.01 0.70
CA VAL A 143 15.26 -2.17 -0.48
C VAL A 143 15.21 -2.99 -1.78
N ASP A 144 15.74 -4.22 -1.77
CA ASP A 144 15.69 -5.11 -2.93
C ASP A 144 14.25 -5.54 -3.27
N GLU A 145 13.42 -5.80 -2.25
CA GLU A 145 12.00 -6.08 -2.45
C GLU A 145 11.24 -4.86 -2.99
N ALA A 146 11.53 -3.66 -2.47
CA ALA A 146 10.97 -2.42 -3.02
C ALA A 146 11.31 -2.27 -4.51
N LYS A 147 12.58 -2.50 -4.90
CA LYS A 147 12.99 -2.47 -6.32
C LYS A 147 12.26 -3.52 -7.16
N ALA A 148 11.92 -4.68 -6.60
CA ALA A 148 11.20 -5.73 -7.32
C ALA A 148 9.71 -5.40 -7.50
N ALA A 149 9.09 -4.72 -6.53
CA ALA A 149 7.66 -4.38 -6.56
C ALA A 149 7.32 -3.15 -7.41
N HIS A 150 8.29 -2.30 -7.74
CA HIS A 150 8.06 -1.03 -8.46
C HIS A 150 8.50 -1.11 -9.93
N PRO A 151 7.60 -0.84 -10.90
CA PRO A 151 7.97 -0.75 -12.32
C PRO A 151 8.96 0.36 -12.67
N TYR A 152 9.13 1.36 -11.79
CA TYR A 152 10.04 2.49 -11.97
C TYR A 152 10.82 2.73 -10.68
N VAL A 153 12.13 2.96 -10.78
CA VAL A 153 13.01 3.13 -9.62
C VAL A 153 13.95 4.29 -9.85
N HIS A 154 13.95 5.25 -8.94
CA HIS A 154 14.85 6.40 -8.91
C HIS A 154 15.95 6.16 -7.88
N GLU A 155 17.19 6.01 -8.34
CA GLU A 155 18.35 5.78 -7.47
C GLU A 155 19.05 7.07 -7.01
N GLN A 156 18.62 8.23 -7.50
CA GLN A 156 19.20 9.53 -7.15
C GLN A 156 18.09 10.56 -6.90
N ALA A 157 18.28 11.37 -5.86
CA ALA A 157 17.42 12.50 -5.55
C ALA A 157 17.47 13.58 -6.65
N GLY A 158 16.35 14.29 -6.84
CA GLY A 158 16.36 15.60 -7.49
C GLY A 158 16.09 15.67 -8.99
N TRP A 159 15.78 14.56 -9.69
CA TRP A 159 15.38 14.60 -11.11
C TRP A 159 14.10 13.82 -11.39
N TRP A 160 13.04 14.54 -11.77
CA TRP A 160 11.77 13.98 -12.22
C TRP A 160 11.60 14.20 -13.71
N ASP A 161 12.04 13.24 -14.52
CA ASP A 161 11.73 13.26 -15.95
C ASP A 161 10.33 12.71 -16.22
N ASP A 162 9.66 13.25 -17.26
CA ASP A 162 8.37 12.71 -17.74
C ASP A 162 8.53 11.30 -18.36
N ALA A 163 9.77 10.91 -18.71
CA ALA A 163 10.13 9.60 -19.23
C ALA A 163 10.60 8.66 -18.12
N PRO A 164 10.15 7.39 -18.10
CA PRO A 164 10.52 6.46 -17.06
C PRO A 164 12.02 6.12 -17.11
N ALA A 165 12.75 6.44 -16.03
CA ALA A 165 14.00 5.78 -15.70
C ALA A 165 13.64 4.48 -14.95
N GLY A 166 13.67 3.34 -15.63
CA GLY A 166 13.35 2.08 -14.95
C GLY A 166 12.97 0.92 -15.87
N ARG A 167 13.28 -0.29 -15.40
CA ARG A 167 12.94 -1.56 -16.05
C ARG A 167 11.45 -1.81 -15.82
N ALA A 168 10.67 -1.97 -16.89
CA ALA A 168 9.32 -2.54 -16.78
C ALA A 168 9.42 -3.98 -16.27
N VAL A 169 9.45 -4.14 -14.94
CA VAL A 169 9.27 -5.42 -14.28
C VAL A 169 7.77 -5.70 -14.35
N ASP A 170 7.40 -6.85 -14.91
CA ASP A 170 6.07 -7.39 -14.70
C ASP A 170 6.02 -7.82 -13.22
N PRO A 171 5.22 -7.16 -12.37
CA PRO A 171 5.13 -7.52 -10.95
C PRO A 171 4.53 -8.92 -10.75
N GLY A 172 4.13 -9.61 -11.82
CA GLY A 172 3.49 -10.91 -11.77
C GLY A 172 2.06 -10.77 -11.24
N ARG A 173 1.48 -11.91 -10.86
CA ARG A 173 0.24 -11.90 -10.07
C ARG A 173 0.62 -11.69 -8.62
N PRO A 174 0.14 -10.61 -7.98
CA PRO A 174 0.36 -10.41 -6.55
C PRO A 174 -0.20 -11.59 -5.76
N LEU A 175 0.52 -12.04 -4.73
CA LEU A 175 0.07 -13.06 -3.79
C LEU A 175 -0.07 -14.48 -4.39
N ASP A 176 0.69 -14.78 -5.45
CA ASP A 176 0.75 -16.14 -6.03
C ASP A 176 1.67 -17.08 -5.22
N GLU A 177 2.40 -16.57 -4.22
CA GLU A 177 3.22 -17.40 -3.36
C GLU A 177 2.38 -18.33 -2.46
N PRO A 178 2.76 -19.60 -2.31
CA PRO A 178 2.10 -20.50 -1.36
C PRO A 178 2.17 -19.95 0.06
N LEU A 179 1.06 -20.02 0.78
CA LEU A 179 1.05 -19.76 2.22
C LEU A 179 1.97 -20.77 2.93
N ALA A 180 2.62 -20.32 4.00
CA ALA A 180 3.43 -21.20 4.83
C ALA A 180 2.58 -22.34 5.42
N ASP A 181 3.16 -23.53 5.51
CA ASP A 181 2.51 -24.69 6.12
C ASP A 181 2.14 -24.40 7.58
N LEU A 182 0.89 -24.70 7.94
CA LEU A 182 0.43 -24.59 9.32
C LEU A 182 0.96 -25.78 10.15
N PRO A 183 1.41 -25.55 11.40
CA PRO A 183 1.84 -26.65 12.27
C PRO A 183 0.63 -27.54 12.65
N PRO A 184 0.77 -28.88 12.64
CA PRO A 184 -0.32 -29.78 13.01
C PRO A 184 -0.69 -29.68 14.51
N PRO A 185 -1.94 -29.97 14.89
CA PRO A 185 -3.02 -30.48 14.04
C PRO A 185 -3.72 -29.39 13.20
N VAL A 186 -3.88 -29.64 11.90
CA VAL A 186 -4.62 -28.77 10.98
C VAL A 186 -5.96 -29.43 10.65
N ARG A 187 -7.03 -28.63 10.60
CA ARG A 187 -8.36 -29.05 10.11
C ARG A 187 -8.70 -28.20 8.90
N GLU A 188 -8.86 -28.85 7.75
CA GLU A 188 -9.33 -28.21 6.53
C GLU A 188 -10.87 -28.19 6.50
N LEU A 189 -11.43 -27.05 6.12
CA LEU A 189 -12.87 -26.82 6.01
C LEU A 189 -13.15 -26.26 4.62
N GLY A 190 -13.73 -27.09 3.75
CA GLY A 190 -14.24 -26.61 2.47
C GLY A 190 -15.54 -25.82 2.67
N PHE A 191 -15.76 -24.80 1.84
CA PHE A 191 -16.99 -24.03 1.85
C PHE A 191 -17.43 -23.61 0.44
N ASP A 192 -18.74 -23.40 0.31
CA ASP A 192 -19.40 -22.81 -0.84
C ASP A 192 -20.62 -22.00 -0.35
N ALA A 193 -21.45 -21.50 -1.27
CA ALA A 193 -22.63 -20.72 -0.93
C ALA A 193 -23.64 -21.48 -0.03
N VAL A 194 -23.61 -22.82 -0.03
CA VAL A 194 -24.53 -23.66 0.75
C VAL A 194 -23.92 -24.02 2.11
N SER A 195 -22.65 -24.38 2.14
CA SER A 195 -21.93 -24.88 3.31
C SER A 195 -21.27 -23.79 4.17
N ARG A 196 -21.32 -22.52 3.74
CA ARG A 196 -20.77 -21.36 4.48
C ARG A 196 -21.18 -21.31 5.96
N ALA A 197 -22.46 -21.56 6.26
CA ALA A 197 -22.95 -21.51 7.64
C ALA A 197 -22.35 -22.62 8.52
N ASP A 198 -22.21 -23.81 7.95
CA ASP A 198 -21.61 -24.97 8.63
C ASP A 198 -20.12 -24.75 8.83
N ALA A 199 -19.41 -24.19 7.85
CA ALA A 199 -18.00 -23.84 7.95
C ALA A 199 -17.75 -22.79 9.05
N LEU A 200 -18.59 -21.75 9.15
CA LEU A 200 -18.50 -20.77 10.23
C LEU A 200 -18.74 -21.37 11.61
N THR A 201 -19.71 -22.29 11.70
CA THR A 201 -19.99 -23.02 12.94
C THR A 201 -18.78 -23.86 13.35
N ALA A 202 -18.17 -24.58 12.41
CA ALA A 202 -16.97 -25.38 12.67
C ALA A 202 -15.77 -24.54 13.13
N VAL A 203 -15.59 -23.33 12.59
CA VAL A 203 -14.55 -22.40 13.06
C VAL A 203 -14.84 -21.92 14.49
N ALA A 204 -16.08 -21.54 14.78
CA ALA A 204 -16.47 -21.12 16.12
C ALA A 204 -16.29 -22.23 17.17
N GLU A 205 -16.60 -23.48 16.82
CA GLU A 205 -16.39 -24.65 17.70
C GLU A 205 -14.92 -24.88 18.03
N VAL A 206 -14.03 -24.72 17.04
CA VAL A 206 -12.59 -24.98 17.22
C VAL A 206 -11.90 -23.83 17.96
N ALA A 207 -12.20 -22.58 17.60
CA ALA A 207 -11.50 -21.42 18.12
C ALA A 207 -12.14 -20.81 19.37
N GLY A 208 -13.45 -20.95 19.55
CA GLY A 208 -14.22 -20.35 20.64
C GLY A 208 -13.69 -20.66 22.05
N PRO A 209 -13.35 -21.92 22.38
CA PRO A 209 -12.87 -22.27 23.73
C PRO A 209 -11.56 -21.59 24.16
N GLY A 210 -10.75 -21.11 23.21
CA GLY A 210 -9.47 -20.46 23.47
C GLY A 210 -9.54 -18.93 23.54
N LEU A 211 -10.70 -18.33 23.31
CA LEU A 211 -10.85 -16.89 23.15
C LEU A 211 -11.84 -16.28 24.16
N ALA A 212 -11.58 -15.05 24.57
CA ALA A 212 -12.58 -14.24 25.26
C ALA A 212 -13.79 -14.00 24.33
N PRO A 213 -15.02 -13.87 24.84
CA PRO A 213 -16.23 -13.77 24.01
C PRO A 213 -16.14 -12.71 22.91
N ALA A 214 -15.66 -11.50 23.24
CA ALA A 214 -15.50 -10.43 22.25
C ALA A 214 -14.54 -10.79 21.10
N ARG A 215 -13.47 -11.55 21.39
CA ARG A 215 -12.49 -12.00 20.38
C ARG A 215 -13.03 -13.14 19.53
N ALA A 216 -13.89 -13.99 20.09
CA ALA A 216 -14.59 -15.01 19.32
C ALA A 216 -15.57 -14.38 18.32
N ASP A 217 -16.29 -13.33 18.72
CA ASP A 217 -17.17 -12.56 17.83
C ASP A 217 -16.40 -11.83 16.72
N ASP A 218 -15.24 -11.25 17.06
CA ASP A 218 -14.35 -10.63 16.07
C ASP A 218 -13.83 -11.65 15.04
N LEU A 219 -13.42 -12.84 15.51
CA LEU A 219 -12.95 -13.92 14.63
C LEU A 219 -14.08 -14.40 13.70
N GLY A 220 -15.28 -14.62 14.23
CA GLY A 220 -16.43 -15.04 13.44
C GLY A 220 -16.78 -14.03 12.34
N ARG A 221 -16.68 -12.72 12.64
CA ARG A 221 -16.84 -11.66 11.64
C ARG A 221 -15.73 -11.70 10.59
N ALA A 222 -14.47 -11.77 10.99
CA ALA A 222 -13.35 -11.81 10.06
C ALA A 222 -13.44 -12.99 9.09
N VAL A 223 -13.73 -14.19 9.60
CA VAL A 223 -13.87 -15.40 8.78
C VAL A 223 -15.09 -15.32 7.87
N GLY A 224 -16.20 -14.76 8.37
CA GLY A 224 -17.40 -14.52 7.56
C GLY A 224 -17.13 -13.61 6.36
N GLU A 225 -16.38 -12.53 6.56
CA GLU A 225 -15.97 -11.62 5.48
C GLU A 225 -15.02 -12.30 4.48
N VAL A 226 -14.08 -13.12 4.95
CA VAL A 226 -13.20 -13.91 4.07
C VAL A 226 -14.04 -14.85 3.19
N PHE A 227 -14.97 -15.59 3.78
CA PHE A 227 -15.86 -16.47 3.02
C PHE A 227 -16.71 -15.69 2.02
N ASP A 228 -17.33 -14.58 2.45
CA ASP A 228 -18.16 -13.77 1.55
C ASP A 228 -17.37 -13.19 0.38
N ASN A 229 -16.14 -12.74 0.61
CA ASN A 229 -15.26 -12.27 -0.45
C ASN A 229 -14.84 -13.40 -1.39
N SER A 230 -14.50 -14.58 -0.88
CA SER A 230 -14.17 -15.73 -1.72
C SER A 230 -15.37 -16.20 -2.57
N LEU A 231 -16.58 -16.17 -2.02
CA LEU A 231 -17.79 -16.54 -2.75
C LEU A 231 -18.13 -15.53 -3.85
N ARG A 232 -18.00 -14.22 -3.57
CA ARG A 232 -18.37 -13.16 -4.51
C ARG A 232 -17.28 -12.85 -5.54
N HIS A 233 -16.02 -12.96 -5.15
CA HIS A 233 -14.87 -12.46 -5.91
C HIS A 233 -13.82 -13.54 -6.21
N GLY A 234 -13.79 -14.65 -5.46
CA GLY A 234 -12.77 -15.70 -5.53
C GLY A 234 -13.16 -16.98 -6.27
N GLY A 235 -14.31 -17.02 -6.96
CA GLY A 235 -14.74 -18.17 -7.78
C GLY A 235 -15.87 -19.02 -7.18
N GLY A 236 -16.39 -18.67 -6.00
CA GLY A 236 -17.62 -19.26 -5.46
C GLY A 236 -17.44 -20.41 -4.46
N SER A 237 -16.20 -20.76 -4.12
CA SER A 237 -15.86 -21.80 -3.13
C SER A 237 -14.44 -21.63 -2.59
N GLY A 238 -14.08 -22.36 -1.55
CA GLY A 238 -12.72 -22.49 -1.02
C GLY A 238 -12.53 -23.74 -0.17
#